data_AF-A0A1W2WHH8-F1
#
_entry.id   AF-A0A1W2WHH8-F1
#
_cell.length_a   1.000
_cell.length_b   1.000
_cell.length_c   1.000
_cell.angle_alpha   90.00
_cell.angle_beta   90.00
_cell.angle_gamma   90.00
#
_symmetry.space_group_name_H-M   'P 1'
#
loop_
_entity.id
_entity.type
_entity.pdbx_description
1 polymer ?
#
loop_
_entity_poly.entity_id
_entity_poly.type
_entity_poly.pdbx_seq_one_letter_code
_entity_poly.pdbx_strand_id
1 'polypeptide(L)'
;MVIRTIFCYFVLISVVASAQFCDPLPELARGIKKCNQDLIFTRCDFVCNEGLTIVGPSVTACIFGNWSSDMPTCEEPKMNEEVQLEGTPENQGKYFVGVCDKDPAQPENGAVTCLDILTLKYCWYSCDDGYTLNGLPSYICSAHQWFGEPPVCKLPDTSNKTQNGEQRAPVKSSTALNNLTNMLCRD
;
A
#
# COMPACT_ATOMS: atom_id res chain seq x y z
N MET A 1 24.56 56.44 -5.97
CA MET A 1 23.37 55.94 -5.25
C MET A 1 22.62 54.88 -6.06
N VAL A 2 22.42 55.11 -7.37
CA VAL A 2 21.71 54.20 -8.30
C VAL A 2 22.32 52.79 -8.44
N ILE A 3 23.66 52.68 -8.48
CA ILE A 3 24.36 51.38 -8.64
C ILE A 3 24.13 50.45 -7.43
N ARG A 4 24.05 51.00 -6.22
CA ARG A 4 23.75 50.22 -5.00
C ARG A 4 22.33 49.68 -5.00
N THR A 5 21.37 50.46 -5.52
CA THR A 5 19.97 50.05 -5.66
C THR A 5 19.82 48.97 -6.73
N ILE A 6 20.51 49.10 -7.86
CA ILE A 6 20.54 48.09 -8.93
C ILE A 6 21.18 46.79 -8.41
N PHE A 7 22.31 46.88 -7.70
CA PHE A 7 22.97 45.71 -7.13
C PHE A 7 22.09 45.01 -6.07
N CYS A 8 21.40 45.77 -5.21
CA CYS A 8 20.39 45.23 -4.30
C CYS A 8 19.23 44.56 -5.05
N TYR A 9 18.74 45.16 -6.14
CA TYR A 9 17.65 44.62 -6.94
C TYR A 9 18.05 43.32 -7.66
N PHE A 10 19.26 43.27 -8.23
CA PHE A 10 19.82 42.05 -8.82
C PHE A 10 20.05 40.96 -7.78
N VAL A 11 20.55 41.31 -6.58
CA VAL A 11 20.70 40.36 -5.48
C VAL A 11 19.33 39.86 -5.01
N LEU A 12 18.33 40.72 -4.86
CA LEU A 12 16.94 40.34 -4.54
C LEU A 12 16.34 39.41 -5.61
N ILE A 13 16.53 39.72 -6.90
CA ILE A 13 16.07 38.85 -8.01
C ILE A 13 16.78 37.49 -7.95
N SER A 14 18.09 37.45 -7.70
CA SER A 14 18.83 36.19 -7.57
C SER A 14 18.41 35.36 -6.35
N VAL A 15 18.03 36.01 -5.24
CA VAL A 15 17.52 35.35 -4.02
C VAL A 15 16.12 34.78 -4.24
N VAL A 16 15.29 35.41 -5.09
CA VAL A 16 13.96 34.91 -5.47
C VAL A 16 14.05 33.73 -6.44
N ALA A 17 15.08 33.68 -7.30
CA ALA A 17 15.28 32.61 -8.27
C ALA A 17 15.79 31.27 -7.67
N SER A 18 16.27 31.28 -6.42
CA SER A 18 16.81 30.09 -5.74
C SER A 18 15.85 29.46 -4.73
N ALA A 19 14.62 29.95 -4.64
CA ALA A 19 13.66 29.41 -3.70
C ALA A 19 12.92 28.22 -4.35
N GLN A 20 13.05 27.08 -3.68
CA GLN A 20 12.70 25.75 -4.17
C GLN A 20 11.19 25.53 -4.09
N PHE A 21 10.47 26.18 -5.00
CA PHE A 21 9.01 26.12 -5.10
C PHE A 21 8.60 25.09 -6.14
N CYS A 22 7.50 24.39 -5.89
CA CYS A 22 6.89 23.55 -6.91
C CYS A 22 6.13 24.42 -7.92
N ASP A 23 6.12 23.99 -9.17
CA ASP A 23 5.24 24.58 -10.17
C ASP A 23 3.78 24.40 -9.75
N PRO A 24 2.91 25.40 -10.01
CA PRO A 24 1.49 25.30 -9.72
C PRO A 24 0.88 24.08 -10.41
N LEU A 25 0.16 23.25 -9.64
CA LEU A 25 -0.56 22.12 -10.21
C LEU A 25 -1.63 22.60 -11.19
N PRO A 26 -1.89 21.86 -12.29
CA PRO A 26 -3.03 22.12 -13.16
C PRO A 26 -4.36 21.87 -12.45
N GLU A 27 -5.48 22.30 -13.05
CA GLU A 27 -6.81 22.00 -12.51
C GLU A 27 -7.15 20.52 -12.66
N LEU A 28 -7.80 19.96 -11.65
CA LEU A 28 -8.28 18.58 -11.69
C LEU A 28 -9.56 18.52 -12.53
N ALA A 29 -9.51 17.82 -13.67
CA ALA A 29 -10.68 17.64 -14.51
C ALA A 29 -11.78 16.86 -13.77
N ARG A 30 -13.02 17.37 -13.80
CA ARG A 30 -14.18 16.77 -13.12
C ARG A 30 -13.98 16.58 -11.60
N GLY A 31 -13.21 17.46 -10.99
CA GLY A 31 -12.98 17.47 -9.55
C GLY A 31 -12.51 18.83 -9.07
N ILE A 32 -12.09 18.87 -7.81
CA ILE A 32 -11.52 20.03 -7.14
C ILE A 32 -10.19 19.64 -6.49
N LYS A 33 -9.19 20.52 -6.59
CA LYS A 33 -7.95 20.42 -5.81
C LYS A 33 -8.00 21.43 -4.67
N LYS A 34 -7.59 21.02 -3.47
CA LYS A 34 -7.51 21.86 -2.28
C LYS A 34 -6.09 21.87 -1.78
N CYS A 35 -5.39 23.00 -1.94
CA CYS A 35 -4.00 23.15 -1.49
C CYS A 35 -3.92 24.09 -0.28
N ASN A 36 -3.12 23.73 0.74
CA ASN A 36 -2.74 24.72 1.76
C ASN A 36 -1.69 25.67 1.17
N GLN A 37 -1.83 26.98 1.38
CA GLN A 37 -0.98 27.98 0.73
C GLN A 37 0.37 28.20 1.43
N ASP A 38 1.00 27.13 1.94
CA ASP A 38 2.31 27.21 2.60
C ASP A 38 3.44 26.82 1.63
N LEU A 39 4.30 27.79 1.33
CA LEU A 39 5.28 27.80 0.24
C LEU A 39 6.36 26.69 0.26
N ILE A 40 6.53 25.94 1.37
CA ILE A 40 7.57 24.89 1.52
C ILE A 40 6.96 23.51 1.77
N PHE A 41 5.72 23.47 2.26
CA PHE A 41 5.00 22.23 2.63
C PHE A 41 3.58 22.28 2.07
N THR A 42 3.47 22.69 0.80
CA THR A 42 2.19 22.71 0.09
C THR A 42 1.72 21.27 -0.08
N ARG A 43 0.71 20.89 0.68
CA ARG A 43 -0.10 19.70 0.51
C ARG A 43 -1.34 20.06 -0.27
N CYS A 44 -1.62 19.28 -1.30
CA CYS A 44 -2.84 19.35 -2.08
C CYS A 44 -3.62 18.05 -1.93
N ASP A 45 -4.89 18.16 -1.55
CA ASP A 45 -5.86 17.06 -1.54
C ASP A 45 -6.75 17.17 -2.78
N PHE A 46 -7.02 16.03 -3.41
CA PHE A 46 -7.83 15.93 -4.62
C PHE A 46 -9.17 15.28 -4.31
N VAL A 47 -10.25 15.86 -4.82
CA VAL A 47 -11.61 15.37 -4.63
C VAL A 47 -12.33 15.38 -5.96
N CYS A 48 -12.87 14.24 -6.39
CA CYS A 48 -13.68 14.17 -7.61
C CYS A 48 -15.10 14.70 -7.38
N ASN A 49 -15.75 15.13 -8.46
CA ASN A 49 -17.16 15.49 -8.45
C ASN A 49 -18.03 14.26 -8.09
N GLU A 50 -19.26 14.52 -7.67
CA GLU A 50 -20.22 13.48 -7.31
C GLU A 50 -20.37 12.42 -8.40
N GLY A 51 -20.39 11.15 -8.00
CA GLY A 51 -20.54 10.01 -8.91
C GLY A 51 -19.28 9.59 -9.66
N LEU A 52 -18.12 10.20 -9.39
CA LEU A 52 -16.84 9.85 -10.00
C LEU A 52 -15.86 9.27 -8.97
N THR A 53 -14.97 8.42 -9.46
CA THR A 53 -13.94 7.77 -8.64
C THR A 53 -12.57 8.32 -8.98
N ILE A 54 -11.77 8.59 -7.94
CA ILE A 54 -10.38 9.05 -8.10
C ILE A 54 -9.48 7.86 -8.44
N VAL A 55 -8.75 7.97 -9.54
CA VAL A 55 -7.75 6.99 -9.99
C VAL A 55 -6.37 7.60 -9.82
N GLY A 56 -5.58 7.03 -8.91
CA GLY A 56 -4.27 7.55 -8.52
C GLY A 56 -4.25 8.16 -7.11
N PRO A 57 -3.17 8.89 -6.75
CA PRO A 57 -2.98 9.42 -5.41
C PRO A 57 -4.00 10.53 -5.08
N SER A 58 -4.70 10.42 -3.96
CA SER A 58 -5.67 11.44 -3.51
C SER A 58 -5.02 12.65 -2.83
N VAL A 59 -3.71 12.59 -2.58
CA VAL A 59 -2.93 13.64 -1.92
C VAL A 59 -1.56 13.72 -2.58
N THR A 60 -1.05 14.94 -2.77
CA THR A 60 0.34 15.19 -3.15
C THR A 60 0.93 16.31 -2.30
N ALA A 61 2.24 16.28 -2.07
CA ALA A 61 2.95 17.28 -1.29
C ALA A 61 4.15 17.83 -2.08
N CYS A 62 4.36 19.14 -2.00
CA CYS A 62 5.54 19.80 -2.53
C CYS A 62 6.70 19.58 -1.56
N ILE A 63 7.73 18.87 -2.02
CA ILE A 63 8.90 18.51 -1.23
C ILE A 63 10.13 18.88 -2.06
N PHE A 64 10.94 19.82 -1.56
CA PHE A 64 12.14 20.30 -2.24
C PHE A 64 11.90 20.65 -3.73
N GLY A 65 10.80 21.37 -4.01
CA GLY A 65 10.47 21.84 -5.37
C GLY A 65 9.91 20.77 -6.30
N ASN A 66 9.65 19.56 -5.81
CA ASN A 66 9.01 18.49 -6.58
C ASN A 66 7.75 17.99 -5.88
N TRP A 67 6.72 17.67 -6.67
CA TRP A 67 5.53 17.02 -6.16
C TRP A 67 5.83 15.55 -5.84
N SER A 68 5.35 15.08 -4.69
CA SER A 68 5.61 13.71 -4.21
C SER A 68 4.94 12.63 -5.07
N SER A 69 3.92 13.00 -5.82
CA SER A 69 3.13 12.09 -6.67
C SER A 69 2.46 12.86 -7.81
N ASP A 70 2.20 12.16 -8.92
CA ASP A 70 1.53 12.69 -10.11
C ASP A 70 0.06 13.06 -9.85
N MET A 71 -0.55 13.83 -10.77
CA MET A 71 -1.96 14.22 -10.67
C MET A 71 -2.88 13.00 -10.87
N PRO A 72 -3.90 12.81 -10.02
CA PRO A 72 -4.90 11.76 -10.22
C PRO A 72 -5.89 12.13 -11.34
N THR A 73 -6.64 11.13 -11.80
CA THR A 73 -7.73 11.32 -12.78
C THR A 73 -9.08 10.97 -12.16
N CYS A 74 -10.13 11.74 -12.48
CA CYS A 74 -11.50 11.41 -12.09
C CYS A 74 -12.18 10.65 -13.22
N GLU A 75 -12.40 9.36 -12.99
CA GLU A 75 -13.04 8.46 -13.96
C GLU A 75 -14.47 8.14 -13.52
N GLU A 76 -15.31 7.79 -14.49
CA GLU A 76 -16.60 7.20 -14.14
C GLU A 76 -16.35 5.83 -13.50
N PRO A 77 -17.10 5.49 -12.43
CA PRO A 77 -17.06 4.15 -11.90
C PRO A 77 -17.39 3.21 -13.05
N LYS A 78 -16.48 2.28 -13.33
CA LYS A 78 -16.69 1.26 -14.35
C LYS A 78 -17.87 0.43 -13.89
N MET A 79 -19.03 0.69 -14.50
CA MET A 79 -20.24 -0.09 -14.32
C MET A 79 -19.99 -1.45 -14.98
N ASN A 80 -19.36 -2.38 -14.27
CA ASN A 80 -19.42 -3.77 -14.64
C ASN A 80 -20.76 -4.33 -14.15
N GLU A 81 -21.65 -4.57 -15.13
CA GLU A 81 -22.77 -5.50 -15.12
C GLU A 81 -23.68 -5.56 -13.88
N GLU A 82 -24.97 -5.33 -14.10
CA GLU A 82 -26.02 -5.51 -13.10
C GLU A 82 -25.96 -6.91 -12.46
N VAL A 83 -25.41 -7.03 -11.26
CA VAL A 83 -25.61 -8.24 -10.45
C VAL A 83 -27.03 -8.18 -9.89
N GLN A 84 -27.95 -8.86 -10.56
CA GLN A 84 -29.29 -9.15 -10.03
C GLN A 84 -29.13 -10.16 -8.88
N LEU A 85 -28.95 -9.66 -7.65
CA LEU A 85 -29.20 -10.49 -6.48
C LEU A 85 -30.72 -10.71 -6.43
N GLU A 86 -31.18 -11.95 -6.54
CA GLU A 86 -32.57 -12.32 -6.29
C GLU A 86 -32.90 -12.08 -4.80
N GLY A 87 -33.15 -10.82 -4.45
CA GLY A 87 -33.72 -10.39 -3.18
C GLY A 87 -35.24 -10.27 -3.28
N THR A 88 -35.92 -10.45 -2.16
CA THR A 88 -37.37 -10.27 -2.04
C THR A 88 -37.81 -8.85 -2.46
N PRO A 89 -39.07 -8.67 -2.91
CA PRO A 89 -39.54 -7.43 -3.56
C PRO A 89 -39.52 -6.15 -2.70
N GLU A 90 -39.05 -6.24 -1.46
CA GLU A 90 -39.13 -5.17 -0.46
C GLU A 90 -37.77 -4.57 -0.06
N ASN A 91 -36.65 -5.10 -0.57
CA ASN A 91 -35.30 -4.58 -0.33
C ASN A 91 -34.49 -4.35 -1.62
N GLN A 92 -35.13 -3.79 -2.66
CA GLN A 92 -34.43 -3.30 -3.86
C GLN A 92 -33.65 -2.01 -3.57
N GLY A 93 -32.70 -2.09 -2.63
CA GLY A 93 -31.64 -1.12 -2.41
C GLY A 93 -30.49 -1.48 -3.33
N LYS A 94 -30.24 -0.63 -4.33
CA LYS A 94 -29.15 -0.74 -5.29
C LYS A 94 -27.81 -0.56 -4.56
N TYR A 95 -27.29 -1.63 -3.97
CA TYR A 95 -25.96 -1.60 -3.36
C TYR A 95 -24.91 -1.69 -4.45
N PHE A 96 -24.32 -0.53 -4.79
CA PHE A 96 -23.19 -0.43 -5.69
C PHE A 96 -21.95 -0.92 -4.97
N VAL A 97 -21.61 -2.19 -5.16
CA VAL A 97 -20.35 -2.75 -4.71
C VAL A 97 -19.30 -2.28 -5.72
N GLY A 98 -18.43 -1.34 -5.33
CA GLY A 98 -17.28 -0.96 -6.16
C GLY A 98 -16.30 -2.13 -6.20
N VAL A 99 -16.49 -3.06 -7.14
CA VAL A 99 -15.72 -4.31 -7.21
C VAL A 99 -14.49 -4.09 -8.08
N CYS A 100 -13.35 -4.58 -7.60
CA CYS A 100 -12.16 -4.65 -8.43
C CYS A 100 -12.39 -5.70 -9.51
N ASP A 101 -12.41 -5.22 -10.77
CA ASP A 101 -12.91 -5.94 -11.95
C ASP A 101 -12.31 -7.35 -12.16
N LYS A 102 -11.12 -7.60 -11.60
CA LYS A 102 -10.41 -8.86 -11.77
C LYS A 102 -9.81 -9.37 -10.47
N ASP A 103 -10.08 -10.65 -10.19
CA ASP A 103 -9.37 -11.39 -9.16
C ASP A 103 -7.87 -11.47 -9.49
N PRO A 104 -7.00 -11.46 -8.46
CA PRO A 104 -5.59 -11.71 -8.66
C PRO A 104 -5.39 -13.07 -9.33
N ALA A 105 -4.34 -13.18 -10.15
CA ALA A 105 -3.97 -14.45 -10.73
C ALA A 105 -3.62 -15.46 -9.63
N GLN A 106 -3.91 -16.74 -9.88
CA GLN A 106 -3.46 -17.82 -9.00
C GLN A 106 -1.92 -17.80 -8.93
N PRO A 107 -1.32 -17.86 -7.72
CA PRO A 107 0.13 -17.96 -7.60
C PRO A 107 0.58 -19.33 -8.13
N GLU A 108 1.81 -19.40 -8.63
CA GLU A 108 2.42 -20.70 -8.94
C GLU A 108 2.68 -21.46 -7.62
N ASN A 109 2.35 -22.75 -7.56
CA ASN A 109 2.51 -23.60 -6.37
C ASN A 109 1.76 -23.07 -5.13
N GLY A 110 0.54 -22.60 -5.34
CA GLY A 110 -0.34 -22.15 -4.28
C GLY A 110 -1.74 -21.82 -4.78
N ALA A 111 -2.51 -21.16 -3.93
CA ALA A 111 -3.86 -20.71 -4.22
C ALA A 111 -4.10 -19.31 -3.65
N VAL A 112 -4.99 -18.57 -4.32
CA VAL A 112 -5.59 -17.33 -3.79
C VAL A 112 -7.09 -17.52 -3.60
N THR A 113 -7.58 -17.09 -2.43
CA THR A 113 -9.01 -17.04 -2.11
C THR A 113 -9.40 -15.61 -1.80
N CYS A 114 -10.55 -15.15 -2.32
CA CYS A 114 -11.01 -13.78 -2.19
C CYS A 114 -12.39 -13.69 -1.57
N LEU A 115 -12.63 -12.62 -0.82
CA LEU A 115 -13.91 -12.25 -0.24
C LEU A 115 -14.26 -10.81 -0.60
N ASP A 116 -15.44 -10.62 -1.17
CA ASP A 116 -16.02 -9.30 -1.42
C ASP A 116 -16.75 -8.81 -0.16
N ILE A 117 -16.34 -7.67 0.38
CA ILE A 117 -16.87 -7.03 1.59
C ILE A 117 -17.23 -5.59 1.25
N LEU A 118 -18.45 -5.36 0.75
CA LEU A 118 -18.87 -4.04 0.26
C LEU A 118 -17.84 -3.51 -0.76
N THR A 119 -17.34 -2.27 -0.59
CA THR A 119 -16.34 -1.65 -1.48
C THR A 119 -14.92 -2.19 -1.29
N LEU A 120 -14.72 -3.20 -0.45
CA LEU A 120 -13.42 -3.79 -0.14
C LEU A 120 -13.40 -5.24 -0.64
N LYS A 121 -12.32 -5.62 -1.34
CA LYS A 121 -12.04 -7.00 -1.70
C LYS A 121 -10.80 -7.47 -0.96
N TYR A 122 -10.94 -8.53 -0.16
CA TYR A 122 -9.85 -9.09 0.63
C TYR A 122 -9.47 -10.46 0.08
N CYS A 123 -8.27 -10.58 -0.46
CA CYS A 123 -7.72 -11.85 -0.92
C CYS A 123 -6.59 -12.31 -0.01
N TRP A 124 -6.51 -13.61 0.24
CA TRP A 124 -5.41 -14.23 0.98
C TRP A 124 -4.83 -15.42 0.22
N TYR A 125 -3.55 -15.63 0.43
CA TYR A 125 -2.76 -16.61 -0.29
C TYR A 125 -2.33 -17.77 0.61
N SER A 126 -2.33 -18.96 0.04
CA SER A 126 -1.78 -20.17 0.64
C SER A 126 -0.83 -20.82 -0.35
N CYS A 127 0.25 -21.42 0.13
CA CYS A 127 1.17 -22.17 -0.72
C CYS A 127 0.92 -23.67 -0.62
N ASP A 128 1.24 -24.37 -1.69
CA ASP A 128 1.22 -25.83 -1.73
C ASP A 128 2.29 -26.42 -0.80
N ASP A 129 2.14 -27.69 -0.45
CA ASP A 129 3.05 -28.39 0.44
C ASP A 129 4.51 -28.29 -0.05
N GLY A 130 5.40 -27.84 0.84
CA GLY A 130 6.82 -27.68 0.54
C GLY A 130 7.19 -26.33 -0.05
N TYR A 131 6.26 -25.38 -0.18
CA TYR A 131 6.51 -24.00 -0.57
C TYR A 131 6.24 -23.02 0.59
N THR A 132 6.96 -21.91 0.60
CA THR A 132 6.84 -20.83 1.59
C THR A 132 6.36 -19.56 0.91
N LEU A 133 5.40 -18.88 1.52
CA LEU A 133 4.87 -17.62 1.04
C LEU A 133 5.89 -16.49 1.24
N ASN A 134 6.23 -15.81 0.15
CA ASN A 134 7.15 -14.68 0.15
C ASN A 134 6.37 -13.40 -0.18
N GLY A 135 6.13 -12.57 0.85
CA GLY A 135 5.33 -11.35 0.78
C GLY A 135 4.27 -11.29 1.88
N LEU A 136 3.40 -10.30 1.81
CA LEU A 136 2.25 -10.22 2.72
C LEU A 136 1.23 -11.29 2.34
N PRO A 137 0.63 -11.99 3.33
CA PRO A 137 -0.32 -13.06 3.04
C PRO A 137 -1.65 -12.55 2.47
N SER A 138 -1.87 -11.24 2.49
CA SER A 138 -3.08 -10.59 2.03
C SER A 138 -2.80 -9.60 0.90
N TYR A 139 -3.76 -9.52 -0.01
CA TYR A 139 -3.81 -8.53 -1.08
C TYR A 139 -5.19 -7.88 -1.03
N ILE A 140 -5.22 -6.55 -0.88
CA ILE A 140 -6.44 -5.82 -0.56
C ILE A 140 -6.76 -4.89 -1.71
N CYS A 141 -8.00 -4.92 -2.14
CA CYS A 141 -8.55 -3.94 -3.03
C CYS A 141 -9.51 -3.03 -2.28
N SER A 142 -9.32 -1.72 -2.40
CA SER A 142 -10.21 -0.71 -1.83
C SER A 142 -10.34 0.44 -2.82
N ALA A 143 -11.53 1.01 -2.96
CA ALA A 143 -11.80 2.10 -3.90
C ALA A 143 -11.30 1.82 -5.34
N HIS A 144 -11.50 0.58 -5.82
CA HIS A 144 -11.09 0.11 -7.16
C HIS A 144 -9.57 -0.03 -7.37
N GLN A 145 -8.77 0.07 -6.31
CA GLN A 145 -7.31 -0.04 -6.39
C GLN A 145 -6.79 -1.16 -5.49
N TRP A 146 -5.95 -2.01 -6.08
CA TRP A 146 -5.18 -3.00 -5.32
C TRP A 146 -3.98 -2.35 -4.64
N PHE A 147 -3.75 -2.70 -3.38
CA PHE A 147 -2.67 -2.17 -2.56
C PHE A 147 -1.58 -3.23 -2.33
N GLY A 148 -0.34 -2.87 -2.63
CA GLY A 148 0.82 -3.74 -2.49
C GLY A 148 1.08 -4.61 -3.72
N GLU A 149 1.95 -5.60 -3.55
CA GLU A 149 2.28 -6.60 -4.57
C GLU A 149 1.73 -7.97 -4.14
N PRO A 150 1.18 -8.77 -5.07
CA PRO A 150 0.74 -10.12 -4.74
C PRO A 150 1.93 -10.99 -4.30
N PRO A 151 1.81 -11.77 -3.22
CA PRO A 151 2.89 -12.63 -2.74
C PRO A 151 3.13 -13.80 -3.70
N VAL A 152 4.33 -14.39 -3.59
CA VAL A 152 4.75 -15.53 -4.42
C VAL A 152 5.12 -16.71 -3.54
N CYS A 153 4.73 -17.92 -3.94
CA CYS A 153 5.17 -19.15 -3.28
C CYS A 153 6.53 -19.58 -3.83
N LYS A 154 7.53 -19.69 -2.96
CA LYS A 154 8.91 -20.07 -3.30
C LYS A 154 9.32 -21.31 -2.53
N LEU A 155 10.29 -22.05 -3.06
CA LEU A 155 10.93 -23.11 -2.28
C LEU A 155 11.56 -22.51 -1.01
N PRO A 156 11.49 -23.21 0.13
CA PRO A 156 12.19 -22.82 1.33
C PRO A 156 13.68 -22.70 1.02
N ASP A 157 14.35 -21.67 1.57
CA ASP A 157 15.80 -21.55 1.44
C ASP A 157 16.49 -22.77 2.06
N THR A 158 16.93 -23.69 1.21
CA THR A 158 17.69 -24.88 1.62
C THR A 158 19.18 -24.58 1.85
N SER A 159 19.58 -23.30 1.83
CA SER A 159 20.97 -22.87 1.99
C SER A 159 21.55 -23.07 3.40
N ASN A 160 20.76 -23.54 4.37
CA ASN A 160 21.23 -23.98 5.69
C ASN A 160 20.99 -25.48 5.97
N LYS A 161 21.26 -26.36 5.00
CA LYS A 161 21.39 -27.81 5.23
C LYS A 161 22.69 -28.40 4.70
N THR A 162 23.80 -28.04 5.38
CA THR A 162 25.01 -28.85 5.60
C THR A 162 25.87 -28.02 6.57
N GLN A 163 26.15 -28.40 7.81
CA GLN A 163 26.75 -29.64 8.26
C GLN A 163 26.19 -30.04 9.63
N ASN A 164 25.79 -31.31 9.75
CA ASN A 164 26.02 -32.21 10.90
C ASN A 164 25.02 -33.37 10.81
N GLY A 165 25.21 -34.19 9.78
CA GLY A 165 24.76 -35.57 9.83
C GLY A 165 25.74 -36.35 10.69
N GLU A 166 25.38 -36.61 11.95
CA GLU A 166 25.94 -37.70 12.75
C GLU A 166 24.76 -38.37 13.45
N GLN A 167 24.28 -39.48 12.86
CA GLN A 167 23.34 -40.35 13.53
C GLN A 167 24.05 -41.06 14.69
N ARG A 168 23.64 -40.78 15.94
CA ARG A 168 23.93 -41.69 17.05
C ARG A 168 22.82 -41.77 18.10
N ALA A 169 22.07 -42.88 17.98
CA ALA A 169 21.52 -43.75 19.02
C ALA A 169 20.37 -43.27 19.95
N PRO A 170 19.49 -44.20 20.38
CA PRO A 170 18.24 -43.88 21.08
C PRO A 170 18.44 -43.59 22.56
N VAL A 171 17.77 -42.55 23.07
CA VAL A 171 17.75 -42.18 24.48
C VAL A 171 16.96 -43.22 25.27
N LYS A 172 17.65 -44.03 26.07
CA LYS A 172 17.03 -44.89 27.09
C LYS A 172 16.66 -44.04 28.32
N SER A 173 15.39 -44.10 28.69
CA SER A 173 14.86 -43.62 29.97
C SER A 173 15.49 -44.37 31.14
N SER A 174 16.03 -43.67 32.14
CA SER A 174 15.96 -44.12 33.53
C SER A 174 16.10 -42.97 34.53
N THR A 175 15.12 -42.93 35.43
CA THR A 175 14.92 -42.15 36.64
C THR A 175 16.07 -42.28 37.66
N ALA A 176 16.54 -41.14 38.23
CA ALA A 176 17.12 -40.97 39.58
C ALA A 176 17.57 -39.49 39.74
N LEU A 177 16.79 -38.59 40.37
CA LEU A 177 16.91 -38.18 41.79
C LEU A 177 18.39 -37.89 42.18
N ASN A 178 18.86 -36.66 42.47
CA ASN A 178 18.61 -35.86 43.69
C ASN A 178 19.19 -34.43 43.59
N ASN A 179 18.53 -33.51 44.30
CA ASN A 179 18.90 -32.14 44.71
C ASN A 179 20.39 -31.83 44.96
N LEU A 180 20.78 -30.60 44.60
CA LEU A 180 21.48 -29.67 45.50
C LEU A 180 21.26 -28.22 45.02
N THR A 181 20.17 -27.66 45.52
CA THR A 181 20.03 -26.33 46.13
C THR A 181 21.14 -25.28 45.90
N ASN A 182 20.68 -24.06 45.58
CA ASN A 182 21.28 -22.74 45.83
C ASN A 182 22.01 -22.03 44.68
N MET A 183 21.44 -20.86 44.33
CA MET A 183 22.13 -19.55 44.29
C MET A 183 23.05 -19.29 43.09
N LEU A 184 22.92 -18.22 42.28
CA LEU A 184 22.32 -16.89 42.45
C LEU A 184 22.11 -16.24 41.06
N CYS A 185 21.02 -15.49 40.91
CA CYS A 185 20.99 -14.31 40.04
C CYS A 185 21.92 -13.23 40.65
N ARG A 186 22.77 -12.60 39.84
CA ARG A 186 23.67 -11.47 40.16
C ARG A 186 24.10 -10.84 38.83
N ASP A 187 24.09 -9.54 38.55
CA ASP A 187 23.69 -8.31 39.25
C ASP A 187 22.60 -7.58 38.43
#